data_AF-A0A537L8T0-F1
#
_entry.id   AF-A0A537L8T0-F1
#
_cell.length_a   1.000
_cell.length_b   1.000
_cell.length_c   1.000
_cell.angle_alpha   90.00
_cell.angle_beta   90.00
_cell.angle_gamma   90.00
#
_symmetry.space_group_name_H-M   'P 1'
#
loop_
_entity.id
_entity.type
_entity.pdbx_description
1 polymer ?
#
loop_
_entity_poly.entity_id
_entity_poly.type
_entity_poly.pdbx_seq_one_letter_code
_entity_poly.pdbx_strand_id
1 'polypeptide(L)' 'MAVMGAARTYCSFCGKSDLEADVMIVGPVLAFICDECVVLAVEIIAAKRAERKLKRDVVRCAACVPQPIQFVASA' A
#
# COMPACT_ATOMS: atom_id res chain seq x y z
N MET A 1 18.74 15.73 -36.77
CA MET A 1 17.89 16.42 -35.78
C MET A 1 16.43 16.30 -36.21
N ALA A 2 15.71 15.33 -35.67
CA ALA A 2 14.25 15.25 -35.66
C ALA A 2 13.85 14.27 -34.55
N VAL A 3 13.71 14.81 -33.34
CA VAL A 3 13.01 14.18 -32.22
C VAL A 3 11.52 14.21 -32.56
N MET A 4 10.89 13.05 -32.76
CA MET A 4 9.42 12.95 -32.86
C MET A 4 8.95 11.55 -32.48
N GLY A 5 8.25 11.49 -31.35
CA GLY A 5 7.61 10.29 -30.82
C GLY A 5 7.73 10.23 -29.30
N ALA A 6 7.14 11.18 -28.59
CA ALA A 6 6.90 11.01 -27.16
C ALA A 6 6.03 9.76 -26.98
N ALA A 7 6.64 8.64 -26.64
CA ALA A 7 5.94 7.41 -26.32
C ALA A 7 5.17 7.67 -25.03
N ARG A 8 3.86 7.92 -25.15
CA ARG A 8 2.97 8.08 -23.99
C ARG A 8 3.03 6.79 -23.19
N THR A 9 3.54 6.89 -21.96
CA THR A 9 3.61 5.77 -21.04
C THR A 9 2.40 5.79 -20.13
N TYR A 10 1.79 4.63 -19.93
CA TYR A 10 0.56 4.50 -19.16
C TYR A 10 0.86 3.76 -17.86
N CYS A 11 0.27 4.22 -16.76
CA CYS A 11 0.32 3.51 -15.50
C CYS A 11 -0.28 2.11 -15.66
N SER A 12 0.46 1.07 -15.28
CA SER A 12 0.02 -0.32 -15.38
C SER A 12 -1.13 -0.68 -14.43
N PHE A 13 -1.46 0.21 -13.48
CA PHE A 13 -2.51 0.00 -12.47
C PHE A 13 -3.81 0.71 -12.81
N CYS A 14 -3.76 1.98 -13.21
CA CYS A 14 -4.94 2.81 -13.46
C CYS A 14 -5.12 3.22 -14.93
N GLY A 15 -4.11 3.03 -15.78
CA GLY A 15 -4.15 3.42 -17.20
C GLY A 15 -3.98 4.90 -17.48
N LYS A 16 -3.71 5.75 -16.47
CA LYS A 16 -3.43 7.19 -16.67
C LYS A 16 -2.16 7.40 -17.48
N SER A 17 -2.18 8.42 -18.34
CA SER A 17 -1.01 8.84 -19.11
C SER A 17 -0.01 9.64 -18.27
N ASP A 18 1.22 9.77 -18.76
CA ASP A 18 2.30 10.55 -18.16
C ASP A 18 2.01 12.05 -18.04
N LEU A 19 1.02 12.55 -18.80
CA LEU A 19 0.57 13.94 -18.76
C LEU A 19 -0.50 14.19 -17.68
N GLU A 20 -1.21 13.16 -17.26
CA GLU A 20 -2.29 13.24 -16.28
C GLU A 20 -1.82 12.96 -14.85
N ALA A 21 -0.64 12.35 -14.70
CA ALA A 21 -0.01 12.09 -13.42
C ALA A 21 0.97 13.21 -13.07
N ASP A 22 0.98 13.66 -11.81
CA ASP A 22 1.95 14.66 -11.33
C ASP A 22 3.36 14.06 -11.31
N VAL A 23 3.46 12.78 -10.92
CA VAL A 23 4.69 12.00 -10.95
C VAL A 23 4.42 10.59 -11.47
N MET A 24 5.15 10.19 -12.53
CA MET A 24 5.16 8.82 -13.04
C MET A 24 6.51 8.16 -12.78
N ILE A 25 6.49 7.04 -12.05
CA ILE A 25 7.67 6.22 -11.74
C ILE A 25 7.84 5.18 -12.84
N VAL A 26 8.98 5.23 -13.52
CA VAL A 26 9.33 4.36 -14.64
C VAL A 26 10.43 3.38 -14.24
N GLY A 27 10.13 2.09 -14.30
CA GLY A 27 11.10 1.01 -14.13
C GLY A 27 11.81 0.66 -15.45
N PRO A 28 12.95 -0.03 -15.38
CA PRO A 28 13.82 -0.28 -16.54
C PRO A 28 13.23 -1.17 -17.64
N VAL A 29 12.20 -1.99 -17.35
CA VAL A 29 11.79 -3.07 -18.28
C VAL A 29 10.30 -3.28 -18.50
N LEU A 30 9.37 -2.47 -17.96
CA LEU A 30 7.89 -2.48 -18.22
C LEU A 30 7.02 -2.01 -17.02
N ALA A 31 7.62 -1.59 -15.91
CA ALA A 31 6.87 -1.15 -14.74
C ALA A 31 6.61 0.37 -14.80
N PHE A 32 5.34 0.77 -14.86
CA PHE A 32 4.93 2.18 -14.80
C PHE A 32 3.87 2.35 -13.72
N ILE A 33 4.09 3.25 -12.77
CA ILE A 33 3.13 3.53 -11.70
C ILE A 33 3.05 5.03 -11.44
N CYS A 34 1.83 5.58 -11.36
CA CYS A 34 1.62 6.97 -10.97
C CYS A 34 1.57 7.13 -9.45
N ASP A 35 1.81 8.36 -8.99
CA ASP A 35 1.79 8.78 -7.59
C ASP A 35 0.51 8.35 -6.84
N GLU A 36 -0.67 8.60 -7.42
CA GLU A 36 -1.94 8.20 -6.80
C GLU A 36 -2.04 6.69 -6.56
N CYS A 37 -1.57 5.87 -7.52
CA CYS A 37 -1.54 4.42 -7.36
C CYS A 37 -0.54 3.98 -6.29
N VAL A 38 0.58 4.70 -6.12
CA VAL A 38 1.53 4.44 -5.02
C VAL A 38 0.87 4.73 -3.68
N VAL A 39 0.19 5.86 -3.53
CA VAL A 39 -0.51 6.23 -2.29
C VAL A 39 -1.54 5.16 -1.90
N LEU A 40 -2.41 4.78 -2.84
CA LEU A 40 -3.41 3.73 -2.63
C LEU A 40 -2.77 2.38 -2.28
N ALA A 41 -1.70 1.99 -2.98
CA ALA A 41 -1.00 0.74 -2.72
C ALA A 41 -0.40 0.72 -1.29
N VAL A 42 0.18 1.84 -0.85
CA VAL A 42 0.74 1.98 0.51
C VAL A 42 -0.35 1.81 1.57
N GLU A 43 -1.51 2.45 1.39
CA GLU A 43 -2.65 2.33 2.31
C GLU A 43 -3.14 0.88 2.45
N ILE A 44 -3.37 0.20 1.32
CA ILE A 44 -3.83 -1.19 1.29
C ILE A 44 -2.82 -2.13 1.98
N ILE A 45 -1.53 -1.93 1.72
CA ILE A 45 -0.47 -2.75 2.32
C ILE A 45 -0.38 -2.48 3.83
N ALA A 46 -0.51 -1.22 4.27
CA ALA A 46 -0.49 -0.85 5.68
C ALA A 46 -1.66 -1.50 6.43
N ALA A 47 -2.89 -1.40 5.89
CA ALA A 47 -4.07 -2.05 6.43
C ALA A 47 -3.89 -3.57 6.56
N LYS A 48 -3.47 -4.24 5.49
CA LYS A 48 -3.21 -5.70 5.51
C LYS A 48 -2.13 -6.11 6.49
N ARG A 49 -1.10 -5.28 6.70
CA ARG A 49 -0.05 -5.52 7.71
C ARG A 49 -0.59 -5.38 9.12
N ALA A 50 -1.46 -4.41 9.40
CA ALA A 50 -2.10 -4.24 10.70
C ALA A 50 -3.01 -5.43 11.04
N GLU A 51 -3.84 -5.87 10.10
CA GLU A 51 -4.69 -7.07 10.26
C GLU A 51 -3.86 -8.32 10.54
N ARG A 52 -2.74 -8.52 9.82
CA ARG A 52 -1.83 -9.65 10.05
C ARG A 52 -1.15 -9.58 11.41
N LYS A 53 -0.82 -8.40 11.92
CA LYS A 53 -0.28 -8.25 13.28
C LYS A 53 -1.31 -8.74 14.30
N LEU A 54 -2.55 -8.24 14.23
CA LEU A 54 -3.64 -8.68 15.10
C LEU A 54 -3.82 -10.21 15.06
N LYS A 55 -3.86 -10.82 13.86
CA LYS A 55 -4.00 -12.28 13.72
C LYS A 55 -2.79 -13.05 14.27
N ARG A 56 -1.57 -12.54 14.09
CA ARG A 56 -0.35 -13.19 14.60
C ARG A 56 -0.25 -13.12 16.13
N ASP A 57 -0.72 -12.03 16.73
CA ASP A 57 -0.77 -11.89 18.18
C ASP A 57 -1.88 -12.76 18.80
N VAL A 58 -2.93 -13.10 18.05
CA VAL A 58 -3.96 -14.08 18.44
C VAL A 58 -3.46 -15.54 18.34
N VAL A 59 -2.44 -15.84 17.51
CA VAL A 59 -1.86 -17.19 17.34
C VAL A 59 -0.73 -17.47 18.37
N ARG A 60 -0.65 -16.70 19.45
CA ARG A 60 0.14 -17.05 20.64
C ARG A 60 -0.81 -17.56 21.72
N CYS A 61 -0.95 -18.89 21.76
CA CYS A 61 -1.64 -19.69 22.77
C CYS A 61 -3.03 -19.17 23.21
N ALA A 62 -4.09 -19.80 22.71
CA ALA A 62 -5.48 -19.56 23.13
C ALA A 62 -5.74 -19.75 24.64
N ALA A 63 -4.80 -20.36 25.39
CA ALA A 63 -4.87 -20.50 26.85
C ALA A 63 -4.22 -19.34 27.63
N CYS A 64 -3.53 -18.41 26.97
CA CYS A 64 -2.88 -17.26 27.59
C CYS A 64 -3.31 -15.97 26.86
N VAL A 65 -4.60 -15.62 26.97
CA VAL A 65 -5.11 -14.34 26.48
C VAL A 65 -4.48 -13.23 27.33
N PRO A 66 -3.73 -12.26 26.78
CA PRO A 66 -3.43 -11.03 27.50
C PRO A 66 -4.76 -10.29 27.66
N GLN A 67 -5.41 -10.49 28.79
CA GLN A 67 -6.62 -9.77 29.11
C GLN A 67 -6.25 -8.30 29.24
N PRO A 68 -6.99 -7.36 28.62
CA PRO A 68 -6.79 -5.96 28.91
C PRO A 68 -6.88 -5.80 30.42
N ILE A 69 -5.89 -5.15 31.04
CA ILE A 69 -5.86 -4.88 32.48
C ILE A 69 -7.05 -3.98 32.81
N GLN A 70 -8.21 -4.58 33.04
CA GLN A 70 -9.34 -3.87 33.61
C GLN A 70 -8.97 -3.67 35.06
N PHE A 71 -8.42 -2.49 35.36
CA PHE A 71 -8.48 -1.92 36.70
C PHE A 71 -9.97 -1.88 37.08
N VAL A 72 -10.43 -2.97 37.68
CA VAL A 72 -11.70 -2.99 38.41
C VAL A 72 -11.48 -2.13 39.65
N ALA A 73 -11.78 -0.85 39.52
CA ALA A 73 -12.08 -0.01 40.66
C ALA A 73 -13.44 -0.48 41.20
N SER A 74 -13.40 -1.50 42.05
CA SER A 74 -14.48 -1.83 42.97
C SER A 74 -14.33 -0.95 44.20
N ALA A 75 -15.25 0.00 44.38
CA ALA A 75 -15.74 0.50 45.67
C ALA A 75 -17.02 1.33 45.42
#